data_AF-A0A7S3N6R8-F1
#
_entry.id   AF-A0A7S3N6R8-F1
#
_cell.length_a   1.000
_cell.length_b   1.000
_cell.length_c   1.000
_cell.angle_alpha   90.00
_cell.angle_beta   90.00
_cell.angle_gamma   90.00
#
_symmetry.space_group_name_H-M   'P 1'
#
loop_
_entity.id
_entity.type
_entity.pdbx_description
1 polymer ?
#
loop_
_entity_poly.entity_id
_entity_poly.type
_entity_poly.pdbx_seq_one_letter_code
_entity_poly.pdbx_strand_id
1 'polypeptide(L)'
;KDVIKIENNNDSETKHDLYDCVFEFCQEEKLEGSNNYLCDKCKVRSQATKQMELYKLPKYLIIHLKRFIRDTSSRRAGMFLKIKDKIDFPIESLDLSTLINSNASDIAKYDLYGVIHHRGELSSGHYYATC
;
A
#
# COMPACT_ATOMS: atom_id res chain seq x y z
N LYS A 1 12.93 3.65 -3.30
CA LYS A 1 11.46 3.56 -3.46
C LYS A 1 11.19 4.09 -4.82
N ASP A 2 11.12 3.22 -5.82
CA ASP A 2 10.42 3.59 -7.03
C ASP A 2 8.96 3.74 -6.62
N VAL A 3 8.64 4.97 -6.23
CA VAL A 3 7.31 5.50 -6.42
C VAL A 3 6.95 5.12 -7.85
N ILE A 4 5.76 4.56 -8.06
CA ILE A 4 5.16 4.45 -9.38
C ILE A 4 5.52 5.71 -10.16
N LYS A 5 6.46 5.61 -11.11
CA LYS A 5 6.65 6.68 -12.07
C LYS A 5 5.40 6.60 -12.92
N ILE A 6 4.36 7.30 -12.48
CA ILE A 6 3.22 7.60 -13.33
C ILE A 6 3.82 8.54 -14.36
N GLU A 7 4.31 7.95 -15.45
CA GLU A 7 4.61 8.70 -16.65
C GLU A 7 3.33 9.42 -17.03
N ASN A 8 3.41 10.74 -17.18
CA ASN A 8 2.31 11.55 -17.69
C ASN A 8 2.07 11.15 -19.15
N ASN A 9 1.31 10.09 -19.37
CA ASN A 9 0.81 9.66 -20.66
C ASN A 9 -0.73 9.66 -20.60
N ASN A 10 -1.29 10.73 -21.15
CA ASN A 10 -2.65 10.94 -21.65
C ASN A 10 -3.74 9.91 -21.27
N ASP A 11 -4.68 10.37 -20.44
CA ASP A 11 -6.11 10.02 -20.40
C ASP A 11 -6.51 8.58 -20.76
N SER A 12 -6.10 7.63 -19.92
CA SER A 12 -6.96 6.51 -19.55
C SER A 12 -6.97 6.45 -18.02
N GLU A 13 -8.15 6.64 -17.39
CA GLU A 13 -8.31 6.58 -15.93
C GLU A 13 -8.02 5.12 -15.51
N THR A 14 -6.76 4.78 -15.23
CA THR A 14 -6.39 3.44 -14.75
C THR A 14 -7.13 3.20 -13.45
N LYS A 15 -8.13 2.35 -13.54
CA LYS A 15 -8.96 1.96 -12.43
C LYS A 15 -8.19 1.00 -11.56
N HIS A 16 -7.92 1.39 -10.32
CA HIS A 16 -7.26 0.55 -9.33
C HIS A 16 -8.30 0.09 -8.30
N ASP A 17 -8.20 -1.16 -7.87
CA ASP A 17 -9.00 -1.66 -6.76
C ASP A 17 -8.14 -2.06 -5.56
N LEU A 18 -8.81 -2.42 -4.47
CA LEU A 18 -8.16 -2.81 -3.24
C LEU A 18 -7.37 -4.14 -3.39
N TYR A 19 -7.80 -5.03 -4.29
CA TYR A 19 -7.09 -6.28 -4.54
C TYR A 19 -5.75 -6.00 -5.20
N ASP A 20 -5.69 -5.08 -6.17
CA ASP A 20 -4.44 -4.60 -6.77
C ASP A 20 -3.48 -4.08 -5.69
N CYS A 21 -4.00 -3.29 -4.74
CA CYS A 21 -3.21 -2.71 -3.67
C CYS A 21 -2.64 -3.78 -2.72
N VAL A 22 -3.42 -4.81 -2.38
CA VAL A 22 -2.99 -5.90 -1.49
C VAL A 22 -2.00 -6.81 -2.21
N PHE A 23 -2.23 -7.10 -3.49
CA PHE A 23 -1.31 -7.85 -4.33
C PHE A 23 0.05 -7.12 -4.42
N GLU A 24 0.04 -5.83 -4.72
CA GLU A 24 1.24 -5.00 -4.79
C GLU A 24 1.99 -4.94 -3.45
N PHE A 25 1.25 -4.90 -2.33
CA PHE A 25 1.86 -4.96 -1.01
C PHE A 25 2.62 -6.27 -0.75
N CYS A 26 2.22 -7.36 -1.40
CA CYS A 26 2.83 -8.67 -1.26
C CYS A 26 3.87 -9.01 -2.36
N GLN A 27 4.08 -8.11 -3.33
CA GLN A 27 5.11 -8.31 -4.34
C GLN A 27 6.52 -8.24 -3.75
N GLU A 28 7.46 -8.95 -4.38
CA GLU A 28 8.87 -8.90 -4.03
C GLU A 28 9.45 -7.51 -4.36
N GLU A 29 10.10 -6.88 -3.40
CA GLU A 29 10.84 -5.63 -3.57
C GLU A 29 12.36 -5.84 -3.45
N LYS A 30 13.13 -5.14 -4.28
CA LYS A 30 14.60 -5.12 -4.18
C LYS A 30 15.05 -4.08 -3.16
N LEU A 31 15.85 -4.53 -2.20
CA LEU A 31 16.53 -3.70 -1.23
C LEU A 31 17.92 -3.33 -1.76
N GLU A 32 18.05 -2.12 -2.30
CA GLU A 32 19.28 -1.64 -2.91
C GLU A 32 19.68 -0.21 -2.51
N GLY A 33 20.93 0.16 -2.78
CA GLY A 33 21.48 1.48 -2.49
C GLY A 33 21.41 1.82 -1.00
N SER A 34 20.74 2.92 -0.67
CA SER A 34 20.52 3.32 0.72
C SER A 34 19.62 2.37 1.52
N ASN A 35 18.88 1.47 0.86
CA ASN A 35 18.01 0.48 1.49
C ASN A 35 18.65 -0.92 1.61
N ASN A 36 19.93 -1.10 1.25
CA ASN A 36 20.64 -2.38 1.35
C ASN A 36 20.40 -3.06 2.72
N TYR A 37 20.15 -4.37 2.72
CA TYR A 37 19.97 -5.17 3.91
C TYR A 37 21.30 -5.38 4.65
N LEU A 38 21.30 -5.22 5.98
CA LEU A 38 22.47 -5.54 6.81
C LEU A 38 22.44 -7.03 7.15
N CYS A 39 23.35 -7.81 6.56
CA CYS A 39 23.42 -9.24 6.83
C CYS A 39 23.98 -9.51 8.24
N ASP A 40 23.19 -10.18 9.08
CA ASP A 40 23.60 -10.52 10.45
C ASP A 40 24.81 -11.45 10.54
N LYS A 41 25.07 -12.25 9.50
CA LYS A 41 26.23 -13.16 9.44
C LYS A 41 27.47 -12.46 8.92
N CYS A 42 27.35 -11.75 7.80
CA CYS A 42 28.48 -11.08 7.14
C CYS A 42 28.85 -9.74 7.77
N LYS A 43 27.91 -9.11 8.50
CA LYS A 43 28.00 -7.74 9.04
C LYS A 43 28.26 -6.66 7.98
N VAL A 44 27.81 -6.91 6.75
CA VAL A 44 27.93 -6.01 5.60
C VAL A 44 26.55 -5.68 5.04
N ARG A 45 26.37 -4.47 4.52
CA ARG A 45 25.17 -4.06 3.80
C ARG A 45 25.22 -4.55 2.35
N SER A 46 24.28 -5.37 1.95
CA SER A 46 24.23 -5.99 0.62
C SER A 46 22.83 -5.87 0.02
N GLN A 47 22.75 -6.01 -1.30
CA GLN A 47 21.45 -6.13 -1.97
C GLN A 47 20.74 -7.40 -1.50
N ALA A 48 19.43 -7.31 -1.35
CA ALA A 48 18.58 -8.43 -0.98
C ALA A 48 17.19 -8.25 -1.62
N THR A 49 16.41 -9.31 -1.66
CA THR A 49 14.98 -9.23 -1.94
C THR A 49 14.19 -9.32 -0.64
N LYS A 50 13.05 -8.64 -0.60
CA LYS A 50 12.11 -8.68 0.52
C LYS A 50 10.73 -8.90 -0.04
N GLN A 51 9.99 -9.83 0.54
CA GLN A 51 8.60 -10.06 0.23
C GLN A 51 7.79 -10.06 1.53
N MET A 52 6.56 -9.57 1.46
CA MET A 52 5.60 -9.65 2.55
C MET A 52 4.47 -10.60 2.15
N GLU A 53 3.98 -11.39 3.10
CA GLU A 53 2.89 -12.32 2.87
C GLU A 53 1.82 -12.16 3.95
N LEU A 54 0.57 -12.38 3.57
CA LEU A 54 -0.54 -12.44 4.51
C LEU A 54 -0.63 -13.85 5.09
N TYR A 55 -0.07 -14.03 6.29
CA TYR A 55 -0.09 -15.33 6.96
C TYR A 55 -1.43 -15.62 7.64
N LYS A 56 -1.94 -14.71 8.48
CA LYS A 56 -3.21 -14.88 9.19
C LYS A 56 -4.00 -13.59 9.16
N LEU A 57 -5.30 -13.69 8.95
CA LEU A 57 -6.19 -12.53 8.94
C LEU A 57 -6.88 -12.34 10.29
N PRO A 58 -6.94 -11.10 10.81
CA PRO A 58 -7.57 -10.81 12.09
C PRO A 58 -9.11 -10.75 11.96
N LYS A 59 -9.84 -10.95 13.06
CA LYS A 59 -11.30 -10.76 13.08
C LYS A 59 -11.74 -9.35 12.64
N TYR A 60 -10.96 -8.34 13.00
CA TYR A 60 -11.15 -6.94 12.58
C TYR A 60 -9.95 -6.52 11.75
N LEU A 61 -10.19 -6.27 10.46
CA LEU A 61 -9.15 -5.89 9.50
C LEU A 61 -9.12 -4.36 9.32
N ILE A 62 -7.94 -3.77 9.49
CA ILE A 62 -7.70 -2.34 9.22
C ILE A 62 -6.81 -2.24 7.99
N ILE A 63 -7.30 -1.55 6.96
CA ILE A 63 -6.54 -1.29 5.74
C ILE A 63 -6.21 0.20 5.66
N HIS A 64 -4.91 0.51 5.57
CA HIS A 64 -4.42 1.87 5.41
C HIS A 64 -3.84 2.06 4.01
N LEU A 65 -4.52 2.88 3.19
CA LEU A 65 -4.01 3.30 1.90
C LEU A 65 -2.88 4.33 2.07
N LYS A 66 -1.66 4.00 1.63
CA LYS A 66 -0.46 4.84 1.73
C LYS A 66 -0.50 6.01 0.72
N ARG A 67 -1.38 6.99 0.96
CA ARG A 67 -1.64 8.09 0.02
C ARG A 67 -0.59 9.21 0.02
N PHE A 68 0.34 9.25 0.97
CA PHE A 68 1.33 10.32 1.05
C PHE A 68 2.72 9.83 0.68
N ILE A 69 3.30 10.52 -0.30
CA ILE A 69 4.60 10.21 -0.88
C ILE A 69 5.50 11.43 -0.71
N ARG A 70 6.79 11.22 -0.45
CA ARG A 70 7.78 12.30 -0.52
C ARG A 70 8.23 12.49 -1.96
N ASP A 71 8.12 13.71 -2.47
CA ASP A 71 8.69 14.09 -3.76
C ASP A 71 10.23 14.07 -3.66
N THR A 72 10.87 13.34 -4.55
CA THR A 72 12.34 13.19 -4.60
C THR A 72 12.97 13.73 -5.88
N SER A 73 12.17 14.21 -6.84
CA SER A 73 12.67 14.48 -8.21
C SER A 73 12.28 15.86 -8.76
N SER A 74 11.30 16.55 -8.18
CA SER A 74 10.84 17.85 -8.70
C SER A 74 11.40 19.06 -7.93
N ARG A 75 11.06 20.28 -8.38
CA ARG A 75 11.34 21.53 -7.65
C ARG A 75 10.71 21.60 -6.26
N ARG A 76 9.85 20.64 -5.90
CA ARG A 76 9.24 20.44 -4.57
C ARG A 76 9.91 19.31 -3.77
N ALA A 77 11.16 18.96 -4.10
CA ALA A 77 11.92 17.93 -3.40
C ALA A 77 11.85 18.12 -1.87
N GLY A 78 11.44 17.07 -1.17
CA GLY A 78 11.26 17.08 0.29
C GLY A 78 9.82 17.33 0.77
N MET A 79 8.91 17.81 -0.09
CA MET A 79 7.49 17.95 0.25
C MET A 79 6.75 16.61 0.13
N PHE A 80 5.67 16.47 0.89
CA PHE A 80 4.74 15.36 0.73
C PHE A 80 3.65 15.71 -0.27
N LEU A 81 3.37 14.79 -1.19
CA LEU A 81 2.26 14.86 -2.15
C LEU A 81 1.23 13.80 -1.79
N LYS A 82 -0.05 14.14 -1.95
CA LYS A 82 -1.16 13.20 -1.78
C LYS A 82 -1.57 12.59 -3.10
N ILE A 83 -1.55 11.25 -3.17
CA ILE A 83 -2.11 10.45 -4.26
C ILE A 83 -3.64 10.54 -4.20
N LYS A 84 -4.25 11.08 -5.26
CA LYS A 84 -5.70 11.33 -5.35
C LYS A 84 -6.45 10.26 -6.14
N ASP A 85 -5.73 9.27 -6.67
CA ASP A 85 -6.31 8.18 -7.46
C ASP A 85 -7.40 7.46 -6.67
N LYS A 86 -8.49 7.15 -7.38
CA LYS A 86 -9.62 6.40 -6.83
C LYS A 86 -9.20 4.95 -6.67
N ILE A 87 -9.53 4.38 -5.52
CA ILE A 87 -9.38 2.96 -5.23
C ILE A 87 -10.77 2.42 -4.98
N ASP A 88 -11.22 1.50 -5.81
CA ASP A 88 -12.48 0.81 -5.60
C ASP A 88 -12.29 -0.30 -4.54
N PHE A 89 -13.25 -0.42 -3.65
CA PHE A 89 -13.29 -1.49 -2.65
C PHE A 89 -14.75 -1.91 -2.39
N PRO A 90 -15.00 -3.20 -2.17
CA PRO A 90 -16.35 -3.68 -1.88
C PRO A 90 -16.81 -3.22 -0.48
N ILE A 91 -18.10 -2.92 -0.35
CA ILE A 91 -18.73 -2.63 0.95
C ILE A 91 -19.04 -3.93 1.68
N GLU A 92 -19.41 -4.98 0.96
CA GLU A 92 -19.73 -6.30 1.51
C GLU A 92 -18.85 -7.36 0.86
N SER A 93 -18.51 -8.41 1.62
CA SER A 93 -17.84 -9.61 1.13
C SER A 93 -16.49 -9.36 0.42
N LEU A 94 -15.64 -8.50 0.98
CA LEU A 94 -14.22 -8.44 0.61
C LEU A 94 -13.58 -9.81 0.87
N ASP A 95 -13.21 -10.56 -0.18
CA ASP A 95 -12.67 -11.91 -0.06
C ASP A 95 -11.15 -11.94 -0.29
N LEU A 96 -10.39 -12.10 0.78
CA LEU A 96 -8.94 -12.18 0.75
C LEU A 96 -8.42 -13.63 0.70
N SER A 97 -9.29 -14.63 0.54
CA SER A 97 -8.90 -16.05 0.57
C SER A 97 -7.89 -16.42 -0.51
N THR A 98 -7.92 -15.75 -1.66
CA THR A 98 -6.99 -15.96 -2.78
C THR A 98 -5.62 -15.31 -2.56
N LEU A 99 -5.50 -14.40 -1.58
CA LEU A 99 -4.29 -13.63 -1.29
C LEU A 99 -3.56 -14.12 -0.03
N ILE A 100 -4.12 -15.12 0.67
CA ILE A 100 -3.51 -15.77 1.84
C ILE A 100 -3.02 -17.17 1.48
N ASN A 101 -2.01 -17.64 2.20
CA ASN A 101 -1.57 -19.02 2.06
C ASN A 101 -2.69 -19.95 2.60
N SER A 102 -3.14 -20.90 1.78
CA SER A 102 -4.48 -21.50 1.77
C SER A 102 -4.87 -22.38 2.97
N ASN A 103 -4.05 -22.43 4.03
CA ASN A 103 -4.29 -23.23 5.23
C ASN A 103 -4.32 -22.42 6.54
N ALA A 104 -4.34 -21.08 6.47
CA ALA A 104 -3.96 -20.26 7.60
C ALA A 104 -5.08 -19.41 8.24
N SER A 105 -6.28 -19.35 7.67
CA SER A 105 -7.37 -18.57 8.26
C SER A 105 -8.78 -19.12 7.95
N ASP A 106 -9.56 -19.38 8.99
CA ASP A 106 -11.00 -19.69 8.89
C ASP A 106 -11.84 -18.45 8.51
N ILE A 107 -11.24 -17.25 8.62
CA ILE A 107 -11.86 -15.96 8.32
C ILE A 107 -11.07 -15.32 7.18
N ALA A 108 -11.72 -15.15 6.03
CA ALA A 108 -11.13 -14.49 4.86
C ALA A 108 -12.06 -13.48 4.18
N LYS A 109 -13.31 -13.36 4.65
CA LYS A 109 -14.32 -12.47 4.13
C LYS A 109 -14.65 -11.37 5.13
N TYR A 110 -14.77 -10.13 4.65
CA TYR A 110 -15.02 -8.96 5.47
C TYR A 110 -16.10 -8.06 4.86
N ASP A 111 -16.97 -7.55 5.72
CA ASP A 111 -17.85 -6.43 5.40
C ASP A 111 -17.23 -5.15 5.95
N LEU A 112 -17.37 -4.06 5.20
CA LEU A 112 -16.86 -2.75 5.54
C LEU A 112 -17.66 -2.18 6.72
N TYR A 113 -16.97 -1.97 7.83
CA TYR A 113 -17.56 -1.37 9.02
C TYR A 113 -17.38 0.16 9.09
N GLY A 114 -16.38 0.71 8.41
CA GLY A 114 -16.18 2.15 8.43
C GLY A 114 -14.96 2.61 7.63
N VAL A 115 -14.93 3.91 7.31
CA VAL A 115 -13.89 4.55 6.51
C VAL A 115 -13.47 5.85 7.16
N ILE A 116 -12.15 6.03 7.31
CA ILE A 116 -11.55 7.31 7.67
C ILE A 116 -11.20 8.05 6.38
N HIS A 117 -11.84 9.18 6.18
CA HIS A 117 -11.61 10.07 5.05
C HIS A 117 -10.61 11.16 5.43
N HIS A 118 -9.77 11.54 4.48
CA HIS A 118 -8.91 12.71 4.60
C HIS A 118 -9.12 13.64 3.42
N ARG A 119 -9.35 14.93 3.66
CA ARG A 119 -9.40 16.00 2.64
C ARG A 119 -8.29 17.00 2.87
N GLY A 120 -7.71 17.55 1.80
CA GLY A 120 -6.54 18.43 1.88
C GLY A 120 -5.21 17.68 1.84
N GLU A 121 -4.16 18.39 2.22
CA GLU A 121 -2.75 17.98 2.16
C GLU A 121 -2.26 17.44 3.51
N LEU A 122 -1.08 16.82 3.55
CA LEU A 122 -0.56 16.21 4.78
C LEU A 122 -0.43 17.20 5.96
N SER A 123 0.00 18.42 5.67
CA SER A 123 0.23 19.47 6.68
C SER A 123 -0.99 20.34 6.97
N SER A 124 -2.04 20.26 6.16
CA SER A 124 -3.24 21.06 6.29
C SER A 124 -4.41 20.34 5.62
N GLY A 125 -5.14 19.59 6.44
CA GLY A 125 -6.24 18.77 6.00
C GLY A 125 -7.26 18.51 7.11
N HIS A 126 -8.30 17.77 6.76
CA HIS A 126 -9.42 17.47 7.63
C HIS A 126 -9.78 16.00 7.53
N TYR A 127 -9.97 15.38 8.69
CA TYR A 127 -10.37 13.98 8.81
C TYR A 127 -11.83 13.88 9.24
N TYR A 128 -12.58 12.98 8.62
CA TYR A 128 -13.93 12.60 9.04
C TYR A 128 -14.12 11.10 8.85
N ALA A 129 -15.12 10.52 9.53
CA ALA A 129 -15.40 9.10 9.47
C ALA A 129 -16.83 8.84 8.95
N THR A 130 -16.98 7.74 8.22
CA THR A 130 -18.28 7.14 7.91
C THR A 130 -18.30 5.74 8.51
N CYS A 131 -19.40 5.39 9.17
CA CYS A 131 -19.63 4.09 9.82
C CYS A 131 -20.98 3.55 9.37
#